data_AF-X0W2C3-F1
#
_entry.id   AF-X0W2C3-F1
#
_cell.length_a   1.000
_cell.length_b   1.000
_cell.length_c   1.000
_cell.angle_alpha   90.00
_cell.angle_beta   90.00
_cell.angle_gamma   90.00
#
_symmetry.space_group_name_H-M   'P 1'
#
loop_
_entity.id
_entity.type
_entity.pdbx_description
1 polymer ?
#
loop_
_entity_poly.entity_id
_entity_poly.type
_entity_poly.pdbx_seq_one_letter_code
_entity_poly.pdbx_strand_id
1 'polypeptide(L)'
;MSNEEEFKLSTERIILIVVSFLLLITVAYIAITSLAKKPTTGTLPGVATPVPVEEAQALQPTEEPTEQPAAGPEVTPTPRRLELPPTPTPFHVASEDDVRAILDLSNPDHFDYFEDTEAWFDYESDNATYYFEEGQLLGIDHQPDERYVHWSYTNRRSDNVYAEVTITNGDCIGKDSVGFIIRAQEDRAPSGYALEVSCDGAWRFRRHRGTK
;
A
#
# COMPACT_ATOMS: atom_id res chain seq x y z
N MET A 1 66.25 -39.23 21.53
CA MET A 1 66.35 -37.76 21.64
C MET A 1 65.60 -37.18 20.45
N SER A 2 64.31 -36.93 20.57
CA SER A 2 63.51 -36.22 19.56
C SER A 2 63.19 -34.84 20.11
N ASN A 3 63.68 -33.80 19.44
CA ASN A 3 63.32 -32.43 19.73
C ASN A 3 61.95 -32.16 19.11
N GLU A 4 60.97 -31.88 19.95
CA GLU A 4 59.70 -31.27 19.53
C GLU A 4 59.96 -29.77 19.33
N GLU A 5 60.05 -29.34 18.07
CA GLU A 5 60.05 -27.91 17.74
C GLU A 5 58.61 -27.39 17.78
N GLU A 6 58.31 -26.65 18.84
CA GLU A 6 57.04 -25.96 19.03
C GLU A 6 56.93 -24.80 18.02
N PHE A 7 56.15 -25.00 16.95
CA PHE A 7 55.96 -24.01 15.89
C PHE A 7 55.06 -22.86 16.38
N LYS A 8 55.65 -21.84 17.01
CA LYS A 8 54.93 -20.62 17.40
C LYS A 8 54.56 -19.80 16.16
N LEU A 9 53.31 -19.90 15.71
CA LEU A 9 52.77 -18.98 14.71
C LEU A 9 52.69 -17.58 15.33
N SER A 10 53.39 -16.62 14.71
CA SER A 10 53.26 -15.20 15.02
C SER A 10 51.82 -14.72 14.79
N THR A 11 51.33 -13.85 15.67
CA THR A 11 50.00 -13.23 15.60
C THR A 11 49.70 -12.64 14.22
N GLU A 12 50.70 -12.09 13.53
CA GLU A 12 50.57 -11.53 12.19
C GLU A 12 50.23 -12.60 11.14
N ARG A 13 50.81 -13.81 11.26
CA ARG A 13 50.47 -14.95 10.39
C ARG A 13 49.09 -15.49 10.67
N ILE A 14 48.65 -15.47 11.93
CA ILE A 14 47.30 -15.86 12.31
C ILE A 14 46.28 -14.90 11.70
N ILE A 15 46.52 -13.59 11.79
CA ILE A 15 45.65 -12.57 11.18
C ILE A 15 45.58 -12.75 9.66
N LEU A 16 46.71 -12.96 8.98
CA LEU A 16 46.72 -13.18 7.53
C LEU A 16 45.96 -14.44 7.11
N ILE A 17 46.09 -15.54 7.87
CA ILE A 17 45.36 -16.79 7.60
C ILE A 17 43.85 -16.58 7.78
N VAL A 18 43.43 -15.90 8.86
CA VAL A 18 42.01 -15.65 9.14
C VAL A 18 41.41 -14.74 8.09
N VAL A 19 42.07 -13.63 7.74
CA VAL A 19 41.59 -12.70 6.70
C VAL A 19 41.51 -13.40 5.35
N SER A 20 42.52 -14.18 4.96
CA SER A 20 42.51 -14.92 3.70
C SER A 20 41.38 -15.95 3.65
N PHE A 21 41.09 -16.63 4.77
CA PHE A 21 40.01 -17.61 4.85
C PHE A 21 38.63 -16.94 4.76
N LEU A 22 38.43 -15.80 5.44
CA LEU A 22 37.20 -15.03 5.36
C LEU A 22 36.94 -14.51 3.94
N LEU A 23 37.99 -14.06 3.23
CA LEU A 23 37.89 -13.58 1.86
C LEU A 23 37.51 -14.71 0.87
N LEU A 24 37.99 -15.93 1.11
CA LEU A 24 37.59 -17.10 0.31
C LEU A 24 36.11 -17.47 0.54
N ILE A 25 35.63 -17.38 1.78
CA ILE A 25 34.23 -17.64 2.12
C ILE A 25 33.30 -16.62 1.42
N THR A 26 33.64 -15.33 1.45
CA THR A 26 32.81 -14.29 0.82
C THR A 26 32.73 -14.45 -0.68
N VAL A 27 33.85 -14.77 -1.35
CA VAL A 27 33.87 -15.03 -2.80
C VAL A 27 33.03 -16.26 -3.16
N ALA A 28 33.12 -17.34 -2.37
CA ALA A 28 32.30 -18.54 -2.57
C ALA A 28 30.81 -18.24 -2.39
N TYR A 29 30.44 -17.43 -1.40
CA TYR A 29 29.05 -17.03 -1.15
C TYR A 29 28.46 -16.24 -2.33
N ILE A 30 29.20 -15.26 -2.85
CA ILE A 30 28.77 -14.45 -4.01
C ILE A 30 28.59 -15.32 -5.27
N ALA A 31 29.49 -16.29 -5.50
CA ALA A 31 29.37 -17.20 -6.63
C ALA A 31 28.08 -18.04 -6.55
N ILE A 32 27.75 -18.55 -5.36
CA ILE A 32 26.55 -19.39 -5.14
C ILE A 32 25.26 -18.57 -5.36
N THR A 33 25.20 -17.33 -4.88
CA THR A 33 23.99 -16.50 -5.05
C THR A 33 23.76 -16.06 -6.49
N SER A 34 24.83 -15.89 -7.28
CA SER A 34 24.72 -15.52 -8.70
C SER A 34 24.14 -16.63 -9.61
N LEU A 35 24.26 -17.91 -9.23
CA LEU A 35 23.75 -19.03 -10.04
C LEU A 35 22.26 -19.34 -9.80
N ALA A 36 21.62 -18.74 -8.79
CA ALA A 36 20.24 -19.06 -8.41
C ALA A 36 19.17 -18.22 -9.14
N LYS A 37 19.54 -17.13 -9.85
CA LYS A 37 18.58 -16.31 -10.60
C LYS A 37 18.41 -16.82 -12.04
N LYS A 38 17.42 -17.68 -12.25
CA LYS A 38 16.93 -18.05 -13.58
C LYS A 38 15.83 -17.06 -14.00
N PRO A 39 15.87 -16.44 -15.19
CA PRO A 39 14.80 -15.58 -15.66
C PRO A 39 13.60 -16.43 -16.12
N THR A 40 12.46 -16.29 -15.46
CA THR A 40 11.19 -16.89 -15.90
C THR A 40 10.50 -15.92 -16.83
N THR A 41 10.61 -16.18 -18.13
CA THR A 41 9.82 -15.51 -19.18
C THR A 41 8.39 -16.03 -19.11
N GLY A 42 7.47 -15.24 -18.56
CA GLY A 42 6.02 -15.50 -18.55
C GLY A 42 5.33 -14.84 -19.74
N THR A 43 4.88 -15.65 -20.69
CA THR A 43 4.08 -15.29 -21.86
C THR A 43 2.62 -14.99 -21.46
N LEU A 44 2.08 -13.85 -21.91
CA LEU A 44 0.65 -13.51 -21.81
C LEU A 44 -0.17 -14.20 -22.93
N PRO A 45 -1.33 -14.78 -22.62
CA PRO A 45 -2.50 -14.80 -23.52
C PRO A 45 -3.54 -13.81 -22.97
N GLY A 46 -4.20 -12.96 -23.75
CA GLY A 46 -4.80 -13.21 -25.05
C GLY A 46 -6.27 -12.78 -24.93
N VAL A 47 -6.62 -11.75 -25.68
CA VAL A 47 -7.89 -10.99 -25.74
C VAL A 47 -9.13 -11.85 -26.02
N ALA A 48 -10.28 -11.49 -25.44
CA ALA A 48 -11.59 -11.60 -26.11
C ALA A 48 -12.63 -10.58 -25.60
N THR A 49 -13.22 -9.89 -26.58
CA THR A 49 -14.20 -8.78 -26.61
C THR A 49 -15.67 -9.33 -26.52
N PRO A 50 -16.72 -8.52 -26.24
CA PRO A 50 -17.96 -8.94 -25.57
C PRO A 50 -19.17 -9.17 -26.51
N VAL A 51 -20.40 -9.15 -25.92
CA VAL A 51 -21.77 -8.97 -26.50
C VAL A 51 -22.59 -10.28 -26.67
N PRO A 52 -23.96 -10.33 -26.60
CA PRO A 52 -25.01 -9.35 -26.27
C PRO A 52 -26.07 -9.77 -25.20
N VAL A 53 -26.88 -8.78 -24.82
CA VAL A 53 -28.22 -8.84 -24.22
C VAL A 53 -29.24 -9.46 -25.18
N GLU A 54 -30.15 -10.31 -24.69
CA GLU A 54 -31.40 -10.65 -25.39
C GLU A 54 -32.61 -10.56 -24.46
N GLU A 55 -33.70 -10.15 -25.09
CA GLU A 55 -34.89 -9.48 -24.60
C GLU A 55 -36.08 -10.44 -24.45
N ALA A 56 -37.00 -10.06 -23.56
CA ALA A 56 -38.41 -10.42 -23.41
C ALA A 56 -39.01 -11.64 -24.14
N GLN A 57 -39.70 -12.48 -23.36
CA GLN A 57 -41.01 -13.01 -23.76
C GLN A 57 -42.01 -12.99 -22.59
N ALA A 58 -43.18 -12.43 -22.90
CA ALA A 58 -44.36 -12.32 -22.07
C ALA A 58 -45.30 -13.51 -22.27
N LEU A 59 -45.97 -13.97 -21.20
CA LEU A 59 -47.29 -14.58 -21.23
C LEU A 59 -48.05 -14.23 -19.93
N GLN A 60 -49.16 -13.49 -20.09
CA GLN A 60 -50.27 -13.35 -19.13
C GLN A 60 -51.38 -14.37 -19.49
N PRO A 61 -52.55 -14.44 -18.80
CA PRO A 61 -52.81 -14.54 -17.36
C PRO A 61 -53.85 -15.65 -17.04
N THR A 62 -53.97 -16.07 -15.77
CA THR A 62 -55.17 -16.76 -15.27
C THR A 62 -55.71 -15.98 -14.07
N GLU A 63 -56.92 -15.45 -14.23
CA GLU A 63 -57.67 -14.72 -13.21
C GLU A 63 -58.36 -15.68 -12.23
N GLU A 64 -58.34 -15.33 -10.94
CA GLU A 64 -59.23 -15.89 -9.92
C GLU A 64 -59.99 -14.71 -9.27
N PRO A 65 -61.32 -14.79 -9.04
CA PRO A 65 -62.10 -13.64 -8.61
C PRO A 65 -61.85 -13.35 -7.14
N THR A 66 -61.20 -12.24 -6.84
CA THR A 66 -61.10 -11.72 -5.47
C THR A 66 -62.10 -10.59 -5.27
N GLU A 67 -62.83 -10.66 -4.16
CA GLU A 67 -63.91 -9.77 -3.75
C GLU A 67 -63.52 -8.28 -3.82
N GLN A 68 -64.46 -7.49 -4.34
CA GLN A 68 -64.39 -6.04 -4.47
C GLN A 68 -64.65 -5.35 -3.11
N PRO A 69 -63.69 -4.60 -2.54
CA PRO A 69 -63.97 -3.68 -1.45
C PRO A 69 -64.61 -2.39 -2.02
N ALA A 70 -65.55 -1.83 -1.27
CA ALA A 70 -66.28 -0.61 -1.62
C ALA A 70 -65.34 0.56 -1.97
N ALA A 71 -65.71 1.29 -3.02
CA ALA A 71 -65.00 2.47 -3.51
C ALA A 71 -64.87 3.53 -2.42
N GLY A 72 -63.65 3.74 -1.94
CA GLY A 72 -63.23 4.99 -1.31
C GLY A 72 -62.96 6.07 -2.38
N PRO A 73 -62.93 7.36 -2.01
CA PRO A 73 -62.72 8.44 -2.96
C PRO A 73 -61.39 8.28 -3.70
N GLU A 74 -61.44 8.39 -5.02
CA GLU A 74 -60.31 8.35 -5.94
C GLU A 74 -59.38 9.54 -5.65
N VAL A 75 -58.25 9.27 -4.98
CA VAL A 75 -57.22 10.27 -4.75
C VAL A 75 -56.37 10.33 -6.01
N THR A 76 -56.64 11.30 -6.88
CA THR A 76 -55.78 11.58 -8.03
C THR A 76 -54.37 11.90 -7.52
N PRO A 77 -53.32 11.11 -7.87
CA PRO A 77 -51.97 11.43 -7.45
C PRO A 77 -51.56 12.73 -8.12
N THR A 78 -51.52 13.82 -7.34
CA THR A 78 -50.96 15.08 -7.81
C THR A 78 -49.46 14.86 -8.01
N PRO A 79 -48.86 15.20 -9.16
CA PRO A 79 -47.44 15.05 -9.36
C PRO A 79 -46.69 15.89 -8.32
N ARG A 80 -46.11 15.22 -7.33
CA ARG A 80 -45.23 15.86 -6.35
C ARG A 80 -43.86 15.96 -6.98
N ARG A 81 -43.37 17.19 -7.17
CA ARG A 81 -41.97 17.44 -7.52
C ARG A 81 -41.11 16.73 -6.47
N LEU A 82 -40.29 15.78 -6.91
CA LEU A 82 -39.22 15.24 -6.08
C LEU A 82 -38.31 16.43 -5.76
N GLU A 83 -38.31 16.89 -4.51
CA GLU A 83 -37.26 17.79 -4.05
C GLU A 83 -36.00 16.97 -3.95
N LEU A 84 -35.10 17.15 -4.92
CA LEU A 84 -33.75 16.60 -4.79
C LEU A 84 -33.11 17.29 -3.58
N PRO A 85 -32.40 16.54 -2.71
CA PRO A 85 -31.59 17.17 -1.70
C PRO A 85 -30.62 18.15 -2.38
N PRO A 86 -30.31 19.29 -1.74
CA PRO A 86 -29.38 20.24 -2.32
C PRO A 86 -28.08 19.52 -2.67
N THR A 87 -27.64 19.63 -3.92
CA THR A 87 -26.30 19.21 -4.33
C THR A 87 -25.32 19.91 -3.41
N PRO A 88 -24.40 19.20 -2.73
CA PRO A 88 -23.42 19.84 -1.87
C PRO A 88 -22.68 20.90 -2.70
N THR A 89 -22.72 22.14 -2.23
CA THR A 89 -21.97 23.25 -2.83
C THR A 89 -20.50 22.84 -2.88
N PRO A 90 -19.78 23.06 -3.99
CA PRO A 90 -18.35 22.79 -4.05
C PRO A 90 -17.67 23.48 -2.87
N PHE A 91 -17.00 22.69 -2.03
CA PHE A 91 -16.20 23.22 -0.94
C PHE A 91 -15.04 24.01 -1.56
N HIS A 92 -15.12 25.34 -1.49
CA HIS A 92 -14.06 26.20 -2.00
C HIS A 92 -13.06 26.39 -0.85
N VAL A 93 -11.91 25.71 -0.95
CA VAL A 93 -10.78 25.94 -0.05
C VAL A 93 -10.21 27.33 -0.39
N ALA A 94 -10.43 28.31 0.47
CA ALA A 94 -9.81 29.63 0.31
C ALA A 94 -8.32 29.56 0.67
N SER A 95 -7.51 30.51 0.23
CA SER A 95 -6.07 30.54 0.56
C SER A 95 -5.82 30.65 2.07
N GLU A 96 -6.78 31.17 2.82
CA GLU A 96 -6.78 31.25 4.28
C GLU A 96 -7.08 29.91 4.97
N ASP A 97 -7.70 28.96 4.27
CA ASP A 97 -7.90 27.58 4.74
C ASP A 97 -6.68 26.70 4.45
N ASP A 98 -5.74 27.19 3.63
CA ASP A 98 -4.52 26.47 3.30
C ASP A 98 -3.52 26.60 4.45
N VAL A 99 -3.36 25.53 5.23
CA VAL A 99 -2.41 25.46 6.33
C VAL A 99 -0.97 25.78 5.88
N ARG A 100 -0.63 25.59 4.60
CA ARG A 100 0.67 25.98 4.04
C ARG A 100 0.94 27.47 4.14
N ALA A 101 -0.10 28.31 4.19
CA ALA A 101 0.05 29.75 4.29
C ALA A 101 0.51 30.23 5.68
N ILE A 102 0.33 29.39 6.71
CA ILE A 102 0.66 29.73 8.12
C ILE A 102 1.80 28.90 8.69
N LEU A 103 2.26 27.86 7.99
CA LEU A 103 3.36 27.00 8.40
C LEU A 103 4.68 27.48 7.79
N ASP A 104 5.78 27.36 8.55
CA ASP A 104 7.13 27.59 8.03
C ASP A 104 7.62 26.35 7.26
N LEU A 105 7.18 26.22 6.01
CA LEU A 105 7.56 25.07 5.16
C LEU A 105 9.04 25.04 4.79
N SER A 106 9.78 26.14 4.98
CA SER A 106 11.22 26.18 4.72
C SER A 106 12.04 25.52 5.84
N ASN A 107 11.42 25.31 7.00
CA ASN A 107 12.06 24.69 8.16
C ASN A 107 11.09 23.68 8.81
N PRO A 108 10.88 22.52 8.17
CA PRO A 108 9.98 21.51 8.70
C PRO A 108 10.56 20.91 10.00
N ASP A 109 9.68 20.52 10.93
CA ASP A 109 10.07 19.84 12.17
C ASP A 109 10.85 18.54 11.89
N HIS A 110 10.57 17.92 10.73
CA HIS A 110 11.24 16.73 10.25
C HIS A 110 11.14 16.64 8.72
N PHE A 111 12.22 16.18 8.10
CA PHE A 111 12.26 15.77 6.70
C PHE A 111 13.09 14.48 6.61
N ASP A 112 12.82 13.68 5.59
CA ASP A 112 13.53 12.45 5.33
C ASP A 112 13.65 12.25 3.81
N TYR A 113 14.87 11.98 3.34
CA TYR A 113 15.19 11.68 1.94
C TYR A 113 15.53 10.19 1.74
N PHE A 114 15.24 9.34 2.74
CA PHE A 114 15.59 7.93 2.79
C PHE A 114 17.10 7.65 2.66
N GLU A 115 17.94 8.58 3.14
CA GLU A 115 19.40 8.41 3.24
C GLU A 115 19.79 7.53 4.44
N ASP A 116 19.00 7.58 5.52
CA ASP A 116 19.15 6.73 6.69
C ASP A 116 18.16 5.55 6.62
N THR A 117 18.66 4.39 6.20
CA THR A 117 17.83 3.19 6.06
C THR A 117 17.38 2.62 7.40
N GLU A 118 18.02 2.98 8.52
CA GLU A 118 17.64 2.48 9.85
C GLU A 118 16.46 3.27 10.45
N ALA A 119 16.08 4.41 9.86
CA ALA A 119 15.00 5.26 10.34
C ALA A 119 13.59 4.68 10.08
N TRP A 120 13.48 3.68 9.20
CA TRP A 120 12.22 3.01 8.84
C TRP A 120 12.31 1.50 9.00
N PHE A 121 11.15 0.89 9.21
CA PHE A 121 11.03 -0.56 9.30
C PHE A 121 11.01 -1.21 7.90
N ASP A 122 12.09 -1.89 7.53
CA ASP A 122 12.18 -2.74 6.34
C ASP A 122 11.90 -4.21 6.70
N TYR A 123 11.31 -4.96 5.78
CA TYR A 123 10.99 -6.37 6.00
C TYR A 123 10.67 -7.11 4.70
N GLU A 124 10.80 -8.43 4.73
CA GLU A 124 10.33 -9.34 3.67
C GLU A 124 9.42 -10.41 4.28
N SER A 125 8.27 -10.65 3.65
CA SER A 125 7.30 -11.66 4.06
C SER A 125 6.52 -12.19 2.85
N ASP A 126 5.78 -13.29 3.04
CA ASP A 126 4.90 -13.86 2.00
C ASP A 126 3.78 -12.90 1.55
N ASN A 127 3.48 -11.86 2.34
CA ASN A 127 2.40 -10.91 2.05
C ASN A 127 2.93 -9.61 1.44
N ALA A 128 4.04 -9.08 1.93
CA ALA A 128 4.63 -7.84 1.43
C ALA A 128 6.12 -7.74 1.73
N THR A 129 6.80 -6.89 0.95
CA THR A 129 8.20 -6.52 1.14
C THR A 129 8.34 -5.01 1.17
N TYR A 130 9.11 -4.49 2.13
CA TYR A 130 9.60 -3.12 2.18
C TYR A 130 11.11 -3.12 2.24
N TYR A 131 11.77 -2.37 1.37
CA TYR A 131 13.22 -2.31 1.28
C TYR A 131 13.69 -0.97 0.71
N PHE A 132 14.98 -0.69 0.89
CA PHE A 132 15.61 0.52 0.37
C PHE A 132 16.40 0.25 -0.91
N GLU A 133 16.20 1.09 -1.91
CA GLU A 133 16.96 1.07 -3.15
C GLU A 133 17.05 2.50 -3.72
N GLU A 134 18.23 2.91 -4.18
CA GLU A 134 18.45 4.21 -4.85
C GLU A 134 17.93 5.45 -4.10
N GLY A 135 17.99 5.46 -2.75
CA GLY A 135 17.50 6.59 -1.94
C GLY A 135 15.97 6.66 -1.86
N GLN A 136 15.30 5.52 -2.03
CA GLN A 136 13.85 5.40 -1.93
C GLN A 136 13.50 4.24 -1.01
N LEU A 137 12.36 4.37 -0.33
CA LEU A 137 11.69 3.25 0.31
C LEU A 137 10.68 2.64 -0.68
N LEU A 138 10.94 1.40 -1.09
CA LEU A 138 10.09 0.65 -2.00
C LEU A 138 9.20 -0.30 -1.20
N GLY A 139 7.93 -0.39 -1.61
CA GLY A 139 6.96 -1.32 -1.05
C GLY A 139 6.33 -2.17 -2.15
N ILE A 140 6.31 -3.48 -1.96
CA ILE A 140 5.64 -4.44 -2.82
C ILE A 140 4.61 -5.19 -1.97
N ASP A 141 3.36 -5.15 -2.41
CA ASP A 141 2.32 -6.03 -1.89
C ASP A 141 2.24 -7.28 -2.79
N HIS A 142 2.48 -8.45 -2.24
CA HIS A 142 2.45 -9.72 -2.97
C HIS A 142 1.04 -10.29 -3.09
N GLN A 143 0.08 -9.74 -2.33
CA GLN A 143 -1.28 -10.24 -2.27
C GLN A 143 -2.26 -9.13 -2.63
N PRO A 144 -2.89 -9.18 -3.82
CA PRO A 144 -3.87 -8.17 -4.24
C PRO A 144 -5.24 -8.33 -3.54
N ASP A 145 -5.25 -8.51 -2.21
CA ASP A 145 -6.46 -8.54 -1.38
C ASP A 145 -6.72 -7.15 -0.80
N GLU A 146 -7.91 -6.58 -1.06
CA GLU A 146 -8.31 -5.28 -0.49
C GLU A 146 -8.40 -5.27 1.04
N ARG A 147 -8.42 -6.45 1.68
CA ARG A 147 -8.63 -6.61 3.11
C ARG A 147 -7.45 -6.17 3.95
N TYR A 148 -6.22 -6.39 3.46
CA TYR A 148 -5.00 -6.08 4.20
C TYR A 148 -4.21 -5.01 3.47
N VAL A 149 -3.49 -4.22 4.27
CA VAL A 149 -2.63 -3.16 3.77
C VAL A 149 -1.35 -3.29 4.55
N HIS A 150 -0.26 -3.26 3.82
CA HIS A 150 1.07 -3.33 4.37
C HIS A 150 1.67 -1.93 4.42
N TRP A 151 2.52 -1.67 5.41
CA TRP A 151 3.18 -0.38 5.55
C TRP A 151 4.48 -0.51 6.31
N SER A 152 5.42 0.37 5.96
CA SER A 152 6.56 0.71 6.79
C SER A 152 6.25 1.96 7.62
N TYR A 153 6.97 2.15 8.72
CA TYR A 153 6.82 3.28 9.61
C TYR A 153 8.16 3.66 10.24
N THR A 154 8.23 4.90 10.71
CA THR A 154 9.32 5.42 11.54
C THR A 154 8.89 5.49 13.01
N ASN A 155 9.86 5.53 13.94
CA ASN A 155 9.61 5.72 15.37
C ASN A 155 9.32 7.19 15.75
N ARG A 156 9.25 8.10 14.76
CA ARG A 156 8.88 9.49 14.98
C ARG A 156 7.42 9.61 15.40
N ARG A 157 7.24 10.12 16.62
CA ARG A 157 5.94 10.47 17.17
C ARG A 157 5.55 11.87 16.71
N SER A 158 4.29 12.00 16.29
CA SER A 158 3.68 13.27 15.91
C SER A 158 2.31 13.41 16.57
N ASP A 159 1.85 14.65 16.74
CA ASP A 159 0.51 14.97 17.25
C ASP A 159 -0.40 15.45 16.11
N ASN A 160 -0.72 16.75 16.07
CA ASN A 160 -1.26 17.38 14.87
C ASN A 160 -0.10 17.60 13.90
N VAL A 161 -0.27 17.11 12.66
CA VAL A 161 0.80 17.11 11.67
C VAL A 161 0.25 17.58 10.33
N TYR A 162 1.06 18.39 9.66
CA TYR A 162 0.98 18.62 8.23
C TYR A 162 2.12 17.81 7.58
N ALA A 163 1.81 16.97 6.61
CA ALA A 163 2.79 16.09 5.96
C ALA A 163 2.70 16.25 4.45
N GLU A 164 3.86 16.47 3.82
CA GLU A 164 4.04 16.38 2.38
C GLU A 164 4.88 15.15 2.08
N VAL A 165 4.41 14.32 1.15
CA VAL A 165 5.10 13.09 0.77
C VAL A 165 5.10 13.01 -0.75
N THR A 166 6.25 12.70 -1.34
CA THR A 166 6.35 12.34 -2.76
C THR A 166 6.29 10.82 -2.87
N ILE A 167 5.28 10.32 -3.57
CA ILE A 167 5.09 8.88 -3.78
C ILE A 167 4.75 8.66 -5.25
N THR A 168 5.34 7.63 -5.84
CA THR A 168 5.06 7.21 -7.21
C THR A 168 4.53 5.78 -7.16
N ASN A 169 3.41 5.52 -7.83
CA ASN A 169 2.98 4.14 -8.06
C ASN A 169 3.99 3.47 -9.00
N GLY A 170 4.52 2.30 -8.61
CA GLY A 170 5.40 1.48 -9.45
C GLY A 170 4.63 0.69 -10.50
N ASP A 171 5.00 -0.57 -10.68
CA ASP A 171 4.27 -1.51 -11.55
C ASP A 171 2.88 -1.79 -10.96
N CYS A 172 1.85 -1.14 -11.51
CA CYS A 172 0.52 -1.15 -10.90
C CYS A 172 -0.61 -1.10 -11.94
N ILE A 173 -1.78 -1.64 -11.58
CA ILE A 173 -2.94 -1.73 -12.45
C ILE A 173 -4.24 -1.33 -11.75
N GLY A 174 -5.08 -0.55 -12.45
CA GLY A 174 -6.43 -0.22 -12.00
C GLY A 174 -6.48 0.41 -10.61
N LYS A 175 -6.92 -0.38 -9.61
CA LYS A 175 -7.15 0.05 -8.22
C LYS A 175 -5.98 -0.21 -7.28
N ASP A 176 -4.87 -0.77 -7.76
CA ASP A 176 -3.62 -0.80 -7.00
C ASP A 176 -3.28 0.60 -6.54
N SER A 177 -2.90 0.74 -5.27
CA SER A 177 -2.80 2.04 -4.63
C SER A 177 -1.62 2.12 -3.70
N VAL A 178 -0.99 3.29 -3.69
CA VAL A 178 0.08 3.65 -2.77
C VAL A 178 -0.35 4.88 -1.99
N GLY A 179 0.19 5.06 -0.80
CA GLY A 179 -0.22 6.13 0.07
C GLY A 179 0.69 6.27 1.28
N PHE A 180 0.26 7.11 2.20
CA PHE A 180 0.92 7.28 3.48
C PHE A 180 -0.07 7.11 4.62
N ILE A 181 0.45 6.66 5.76
CA ILE A 181 -0.31 6.50 7.00
C ILE A 181 0.16 7.53 8.02
N ILE A 182 -0.80 8.13 8.72
CA ILE A 182 -0.56 9.00 9.87
C ILE A 182 -1.21 8.44 11.12
N ARG A 183 -0.67 8.83 12.28
CA ARG A 183 -1.14 8.40 13.60
C ARG A 183 -1.15 6.87 13.75
N ALA A 184 -0.17 6.21 13.13
CA ALA A 184 0.12 4.81 13.40
C ALA A 184 0.62 4.69 14.84
N GLN A 185 -0.05 3.84 15.62
CA GLN A 185 0.31 3.60 17.02
C GLN A 185 1.27 2.43 17.08
N GLU A 186 2.43 2.62 17.67
CA GLU A 186 3.47 1.58 17.82
C GLU A 186 2.91 0.32 18.53
N ASP A 187 2.14 0.49 19.61
CA ASP A 187 1.50 -0.59 20.38
C ASP A 187 0.34 -1.27 19.64
N ARG A 188 -0.15 -0.63 18.58
CA ARG A 188 -1.26 -1.09 17.73
C ARG A 188 -0.88 -0.84 16.27
N ALA A 189 0.27 -1.37 15.88
CA ALA A 189 0.89 -1.14 14.57
C ALA A 189 -0.09 -1.18 13.38
N PRO A 190 -1.10 -2.08 13.30
CA PRO A 190 -2.17 -2.05 12.29
C PRO A 190 -3.28 -1.00 12.54
N SER A 191 -2.96 0.19 13.05
CA SER A 191 -3.94 1.26 13.27
C SER A 191 -3.47 2.59 12.70
N GLY A 192 -4.41 3.49 12.41
CA GLY A 192 -4.09 4.83 11.88
C GLY A 192 -5.06 5.29 10.81
N TYR A 193 -4.66 6.31 10.08
CA TYR A 193 -5.40 6.85 8.95
C TYR A 193 -4.52 6.85 7.70
N ALA A 194 -4.99 6.19 6.65
CA ALA A 194 -4.27 6.09 5.38
C ALA A 194 -4.95 6.96 4.33
N LEU A 195 -4.18 7.77 3.63
CA LEU A 195 -4.58 8.41 2.38
C LEU A 195 -3.84 7.71 1.24
N GLU A 196 -4.59 7.16 0.29
CA GLU A 196 -4.05 6.38 -0.82
C GLU A 196 -4.59 6.89 -2.14
N VAL A 197 -3.74 6.81 -3.16
CA VAL A 197 -4.03 7.15 -4.54
C VAL A 197 -3.81 5.91 -5.39
N SER A 198 -4.84 5.52 -6.14
CA SER A 198 -4.78 4.40 -7.07
C SER A 198 -4.22 4.81 -8.43
N CYS A 199 -3.78 3.82 -9.18
CA CYS A 199 -3.16 4.02 -10.50
C CYS A 199 -4.12 4.64 -11.54
N ASP A 200 -5.42 4.44 -11.38
CA ASP A 200 -6.45 5.11 -12.18
C ASP A 200 -6.83 6.52 -11.67
N GLY A 201 -6.11 7.05 -10.68
CA GLY A 201 -6.30 8.39 -10.12
C GLY A 201 -7.45 8.52 -9.12
N ALA A 202 -8.16 7.44 -8.79
CA ALA A 202 -9.05 7.47 -7.64
C ALA A 202 -8.23 7.59 -6.34
N TRP A 203 -8.88 8.08 -5.30
CA TRP A 203 -8.26 8.18 -3.98
C TRP A 203 -9.22 7.67 -2.93
N ARG A 204 -8.65 7.21 -1.81
CA ARG A 204 -9.42 6.79 -0.64
C ARG A 204 -8.74 7.23 0.64
N PHE A 205 -9.56 7.61 1.60
CA PHE A 205 -9.14 7.85 2.97
C PHE A 205 -9.72 6.77 3.88
N ARG A 206 -8.85 5.98 4.53
CA ARG A 206 -9.24 4.82 5.32
C ARG A 206 -8.81 4.97 6.77
N ARG A 207 -9.64 4.45 7.68
CA ARG A 207 -9.27 4.26 9.08
C ARG A 207 -8.95 2.80 9.32
N HIS A 208 -7.71 2.53 9.69
CA HIS A 208 -7.27 1.22 10.14
C HIS A 208 -7.53 1.06 11.63
N ARG A 209 -8.15 -0.06 12.01
CA ARG A 209 -8.43 -0.41 13.39
C ARG A 209 -7.57 -1.61 13.75
N GLY A 210 -6.60 -1.40 14.64
CA GLY A 210 -5.85 -2.51 15.21
C GLY A 210 -6.80 -3.45 15.94
N THR A 211 -6.54 -4.76 15.86
CA THR A 211 -7.21 -5.74 16.69
C THR A 211 -6.89 -5.44 18.16
N LYS A 212 -7.92 -5.35 19.01
CA LYS A 212 -7.77 -5.19 20.45
C LYS A 212 -7.15 -6.43 21.09
#